data_AF-A0AA36DVC3-F1
#
_entry.id   AF-A0AA36DVC3-F1
#
_cell.length_a   1.000
_cell.length_b   1.000
_cell.length_c   1.000
_cell.angle_alpha   90.00
_cell.angle_beta   90.00
_cell.angle_gamma   90.00
#
_symmetry.space_group_name_H-M   'P 1'
#
loop_
_entity.id
_entity.type
_entity.pdbx_description
1 polymer ?
#
loop_
_entity_poly.entity_id
_entity_poly.type
_entity_poly.pdbx_seq_one_letter_code
_entity_poly.pdbx_strand_id
1 'polypeptide(L)'
;MADPAVLKQIKIQTGVVKRLIKEHASYIKEVEKETQKIEKMKAEAKNEDDEYAVKKAGQVLQETRGMIGDTARRCMTATAALQKMLDENSLEECQELTDAKAQIEAASAITV
;
A
#
# COMPACT_ATOMS: atom_id res chain seq x y z
N MET A 1 22.27 2.13 24.85
CA MET A 1 21.18 1.18 24.56
C MET A 1 19.85 1.88 24.64
N ALA A 2 19.07 1.80 23.56
CA ALA A 2 17.70 2.32 23.53
C ALA A 2 16.78 1.56 24.50
N ASP A 3 15.79 2.25 25.07
CA ASP A 3 14.81 1.66 25.98
C ASP A 3 14.10 0.46 25.32
N PRO A 4 14.04 -0.72 25.97
CA PRO A 4 13.31 -1.88 25.46
C PRO A 4 11.86 -1.59 25.04
N ALA A 5 11.19 -0.65 25.71
CA ALA A 5 9.84 -0.21 25.35
C ALA A 5 9.81 0.50 23.98
N VAL A 6 10.82 1.33 23.70
CA VAL A 6 10.98 2.03 22.42
C VAL A 6 11.25 1.03 21.30
N LEU A 7 12.17 0.08 21.51
CA LEU A 7 12.47 -0.96 20.52
C LEU A 7 11.24 -1.81 20.17
N LYS A 8 10.43 -2.16 21.18
CA LYS A 8 9.16 -2.86 20.96
C LYS A 8 8.19 -2.02 20.12
N GLN A 9 8.10 -0.73 20.40
CA GLN A 9 7.21 0.18 19.67
C GLN A 9 7.65 0.34 18.21
N ILE A 10 8.95 0.50 17.95
CA ILE A 10 9.52 0.54 16.60
C ILE A 10 9.15 -0.73 15.84
N LYS A 11 9.37 -1.89 16.44
CA LYS A 11 9.02 -3.18 15.82
C LYS A 11 7.53 -3.27 15.44
N ILE A 12 6.64 -2.76 16.28
CA ILE A 12 5.20 -2.70 16.00
C ILE A 12 4.93 -1.80 14.79
N GLN A 13 5.48 -0.58 14.78
CA GLN A 13 5.27 0.40 13.72
C GLN A 13 5.87 -0.05 12.39
N THR A 14 7.07 -0.65 12.41
CA THR A 14 7.67 -1.33 11.24
C THR A 14 6.73 -2.40 10.68
N GLY A 15 6.09 -3.19 11.56
CA GLY A 15 5.08 -4.17 11.16
C GLY A 15 3.83 -3.55 10.53
N VAL A 16 3.40 -2.37 10.98
CA VAL A 16 2.29 -1.61 10.37
C VAL A 16 2.66 -1.17 8.96
N VAL A 17 3.81 -0.53 8.78
CA VAL A 17 4.30 -0.07 7.47
C VAL A 17 4.40 -1.25 6.49
N LYS A 18 5.01 -2.37 6.93
CA LYS A 18 5.14 -3.59 6.11
C LYS A 18 3.81 -4.16 5.65
N ARG A 19 2.76 -4.12 6.49
CA ARG A 19 1.42 -4.59 6.11
C ARG A 19 0.77 -3.65 5.09
N LEU A 20 0.88 -2.34 5.29
CA LEU A 20 0.34 -1.34 4.38
C LEU A 20 1.00 -1.40 3.00
N ILE A 21 2.32 -1.63 2.92
CA ILE A 21 3.03 -1.84 1.65
C ILE A 21 2.43 -3.04 0.90
N LYS A 22 2.20 -4.16 1.59
CA LYS A 22 1.62 -5.37 0.98
C LYS A 22 0.17 -5.16 0.55
N GLU A 23 -0.61 -4.46 1.36
CA GLU A 23 -2.01 -4.13 1.08
C GLU A 23 -2.11 -3.26 -0.19
N HIS A 24 -1.31 -2.20 -0.28
CA HIS A 24 -1.23 -1.35 -1.45
C HIS A 24 -0.82 -2.13 -2.72
N ALA A 25 0.21 -2.97 -2.62
CA ALA A 25 0.64 -3.82 -3.73
C ALA A 25 -0.44 -4.83 -4.17
N SER A 26 -1.28 -5.29 -3.24
CA SER A 26 -2.42 -6.17 -3.56
C SER A 26 -3.47 -5.43 -4.37
N TYR A 27 -3.84 -4.21 -3.96
CA TYR A 27 -4.81 -3.40 -4.69
C TYR A 27 -4.33 -3.00 -6.09
N ILE A 28 -3.03 -2.71 -6.26
CA ILE A 28 -2.46 -2.47 -7.61
C ILE A 28 -2.68 -3.68 -8.52
N LYS A 29 -2.35 -4.88 -8.03
CA LYS A 29 -2.53 -6.13 -8.80
C LYS A 29 -3.99 -6.41 -9.12
N GLU A 30 -4.89 -6.09 -8.19
CA GLU A 30 -6.33 -6.25 -8.39
C GLU A 30 -6.83 -5.30 -9.49
N VAL A 31 -6.46 -4.02 -9.43
CA VAL A 31 -6.78 -3.04 -10.47
C VAL A 31 -6.22 -3.45 -11.82
N GLU A 32 -4.99 -3.97 -11.89
CA GLU A 32 -4.40 -4.46 -13.14
C GLU A 32 -5.22 -5.63 -13.72
N LYS A 33 -5.53 -6.62 -12.89
CA LYS A 33 -6.32 -7.79 -13.29
C LYS A 33 -7.72 -7.41 -13.76
N GLU A 34 -8.39 -6.52 -13.03
CA GLU A 34 -9.72 -6.03 -13.40
C GLU A 34 -9.68 -5.19 -14.69
N THR A 35 -8.65 -4.36 -14.86
CA THR A 35 -8.45 -3.58 -16.09
C THR A 35 -8.30 -4.53 -17.29
N GLN A 36 -7.47 -5.56 -17.20
CA GLN A 36 -7.30 -6.56 -18.27
C GLN A 36 -8.62 -7.28 -18.58
N LYS A 37 -9.40 -7.63 -17.54
CA LYS A 37 -10.72 -8.24 -17.71
C LYS A 37 -11.69 -7.31 -18.44
N ILE A 38 -11.72 -6.03 -18.09
CA ILE A 38 -12.59 -5.02 -18.73
C ILE A 38 -12.19 -4.81 -20.19
N GLU A 39 -10.90 -4.72 -20.51
CA GLU A 39 -10.43 -4.60 -21.90
C GLU A 39 -10.84 -5.81 -22.74
N LYS A 40 -10.77 -7.02 -22.17
CA LYS A 40 -11.27 -8.22 -22.83
C LYS A 40 -12.79 -8.17 -23.05
N MET A 41 -13.57 -7.80 -22.02
CA MET A 41 -15.02 -7.65 -22.15
C MET A 41 -15.38 -6.62 -23.22
N LYS A 42 -14.63 -5.52 -23.31
CA LYS A 42 -14.80 -4.48 -24.32
C LYS A 42 -14.52 -4.98 -25.73
N ALA A 43 -13.49 -5.81 -25.91
CA ALA A 43 -13.16 -6.40 -27.21
C ALA A 43 -14.18 -7.46 -27.67
N GLU A 44 -14.83 -8.14 -26.71
CA GLU A 44 -15.80 -9.21 -26.97
C GLU A 44 -17.25 -8.70 -27.07
N ALA A 45 -17.52 -7.44 -26.72
CA ALA A 45 -18.85 -6.85 -26.71
C ALA A 45 -19.47 -6.81 -28.11
N LYS A 46 -20.70 -7.33 -28.24
CA LYS A 46 -21.41 -7.43 -29.53
C LYS A 46 -22.78 -6.77 -29.53
N ASN A 47 -23.30 -6.43 -28.36
CA ASN A 47 -24.62 -5.83 -28.19
C ASN A 47 -24.63 -4.81 -27.05
N GLU A 48 -25.74 -4.08 -26.91
CA GLU A 48 -25.90 -3.03 -25.90
C GLU A 48 -25.82 -3.57 -24.46
N ASP A 49 -26.22 -4.82 -24.23
CA ASP A 49 -26.14 -5.46 -22.91
C ASP A 49 -24.68 -5.69 -22.48
N ASP A 50 -23.82 -6.12 -23.42
CA ASP A 50 -22.38 -6.28 -23.19
C ASP A 50 -21.72 -4.94 -22.89
N GLU A 51 -22.07 -3.88 -23.64
CA GLU A 51 -21.57 -2.52 -23.41
C GLU A 51 -21.98 -1.99 -22.03
N TYR A 52 -23.22 -2.26 -21.61
CA TYR A 52 -23.70 -1.92 -20.28
C TYR A 52 -22.89 -2.67 -19.19
N ALA A 53 -22.62 -3.96 -19.39
CA ALA A 53 -21.80 -4.75 -18.47
C ALA A 53 -20.36 -4.22 -18.37
N VAL A 54 -19.74 -3.84 -19.50
CA VAL A 54 -18.41 -3.19 -19.53
C VAL A 54 -18.42 -1.87 -18.76
N LYS A 55 -19.43 -1.02 -18.98
CA LYS A 55 -19.58 0.25 -18.27
C LYS A 55 -19.74 0.04 -16.77
N LYS A 56 -20.52 -0.95 -16.35
CA LYS A 56 -20.71 -1.28 -14.94
C LYS A 56 -19.43 -1.80 -14.30
N ALA A 57 -18.69 -2.67 -14.98
CA ALA A 57 -17.39 -3.15 -14.52
C ALA A 57 -16.38 -1.99 -14.37
N GLY A 58 -16.39 -1.03 -15.31
CA GLY A 58 -15.59 0.18 -15.22
C GLY A 58 -15.89 1.05 -13.99
N GLN A 59 -17.16 1.15 -13.57
CA GLN A 59 -17.53 1.85 -12.34
C GLN A 59 -16.94 1.17 -11.10
N VAL A 60 -17.05 -0.15 -11.01
CA VAL A 60 -16.48 -0.93 -9.90
C VAL A 60 -14.96 -0.76 -9.83
N LEU A 61 -14.27 -0.79 -10.98
CA LEU A 61 -12.84 -0.55 -11.05
C LEU A 61 -12.43 0.83 -10.50
N GLN A 62 -13.26 1.87 -10.69
CA GLN A 62 -12.97 3.19 -10.10
C GLN A 62 -13.04 3.16 -8.56
N GLU A 63 -13.96 2.39 -7.98
CA GLU A 63 -14.03 2.20 -6.53
C GLU A 63 -12.78 1.49 -6.01
N THR A 64 -12.33 0.42 -6.69
CA THR A 64 -11.09 -0.30 -6.36
C THR A 64 -9.85 0.61 -6.47
N ARG A 65 -9.78 1.46 -7.50
CA ARG A 65 -8.71 2.47 -7.64
C ARG A 65 -8.69 3.48 -6.48
N GLY A 66 -9.86 3.82 -5.94
CA GLY A 66 -9.94 4.66 -4.74
C GLY A 66 -9.19 4.07 -3.54
N MET A 67 -9.16 2.74 -3.40
CA MET A 67 -8.44 2.04 -2.32
C MET A 67 -6.92 2.17 -2.44
N ILE A 68 -6.38 2.27 -3.65
CA ILE A 68 -4.93 2.50 -3.88
C ILE A 68 -4.52 3.83 -3.24
N GLY A 69 -5.31 4.89 -3.47
CA GLY A 69 -5.04 6.21 -2.90
C GLY A 69 -5.17 6.25 -1.37
N ASP A 70 -6.16 5.57 -0.80
CA ASP A 70 -6.30 5.47 0.67
C ASP A 70 -5.12 4.73 1.30
N THR A 71 -4.78 3.55 0.77
CA THR A 71 -3.68 2.74 1.29
C THR A 71 -2.33 3.42 1.14
N ALA A 72 -2.09 4.15 0.03
CA ALA A 72 -0.89 4.97 -0.13
C ALA A 72 -0.80 6.04 0.96
N ARG A 73 -1.88 6.80 1.20
CA ARG A 73 -1.92 7.84 2.24
C ARG A 73 -1.70 7.29 3.65
N ARG A 74 -2.31 6.15 3.96
CA ARG A 74 -2.12 5.45 5.24
C ARG A 74 -0.68 4.98 5.39
N CYS A 75 -0.08 4.46 4.32
CA CYS A 75 1.32 4.03 4.33
C CYS A 75 2.28 5.21 4.54
N MET A 76 2.06 6.34 3.84
CA MET A 76 2.85 7.56 4.02
C MET A 76 2.77 8.07 5.46
N THR A 77 1.57 8.13 6.04
CA THR A 77 1.37 8.56 7.44
C THR A 77 2.09 7.64 8.42
N ALA A 78 1.97 6.33 8.25
CA ALA A 78 2.64 5.35 9.11
C ALA A 78 4.17 5.42 8.97
N THR A 79 4.67 5.63 7.76
CA THR A 79 6.10 5.76 7.48
C THR A 79 6.67 7.03 8.11
N ALA A 80 5.97 8.16 8.01
CA ALA A 80 6.37 9.39 8.66
C ALA A 80 6.39 9.26 10.19
N ALA A 81 5.40 8.56 10.77
CA ALA A 81 5.37 8.29 12.21
C ALA A 81 6.53 7.39 12.65
N LEU A 82 6.87 6.37 11.87
CA LEU A 82 8.02 5.50 12.13
C LEU A 82 9.33 6.28 12.03
N GLN A 83 9.54 7.08 10.97
CA GLN A 83 10.73 7.90 10.78
C GLN A 83 10.92 8.86 11.97
N LYS A 84 9.86 9.58 12.35
CA LYS A 84 9.90 10.47 13.51
C LYS A 84 10.33 9.75 14.79
N MET A 85 9.85 8.52 15.00
CA MET A 85 10.22 7.70 16.16
C MET A 85 11.70 7.29 16.11
N LEU A 86 12.26 7.02 14.93
CA LEU A 86 13.69 6.74 14.78
C LEU A 86 14.54 7.99 15.04
N ASP A 87 14.08 9.17 14.63
CA ASP A 87 14.81 10.43 14.79
C ASP A 87 14.81 10.92 16.25
N GLU A 88 13.69 10.74 16.97
CA GLU A 88 13.55 11.16 18.37
C GLU A 88 14.28 10.23 19.35
N ASN A 89 14.58 9.00 18.94
CA ASN A 89 15.25 8.02 19.79
C ASN A 89 16.68 7.80 19.27
N SER A 90 17.68 8.10 20.09
CA SER A 90 19.07 7.73 19.77
C SER A 90 19.27 6.22 19.87
N LEU A 91 18.96 5.53 18.78
CA LEU A 91 19.07 4.08 18.65
C LEU A 91 20.51 3.71 18.26
N GLU A 92 21.09 2.77 19.00
CA GLU A 92 22.30 2.08 18.56
C GLU A 92 21.95 1.17 17.36
N GLU A 93 22.95 0.83 16.54
CA GLU A 93 22.74 -0.10 15.42
C GLU A 93 22.23 -1.46 15.94
N CYS A 94 21.02 -1.82 15.53
CA CYS A 94 20.32 -3.01 15.94
C CYS A 94 19.40 -3.54 14.84
N GLN A 95 18.84 -4.73 15.04
CA GLN A 95 17.96 -5.36 14.05
C GLN A 95 16.69 -4.53 13.82
N GLU A 96 16.08 -4.00 14.89
CA GLU A 96 14.86 -3.20 14.81
C GLU A 96 15.06 -1.93 13.97
N LEU A 97 16.21 -1.26 14.12
CA LEU A 97 16.58 -0.08 13.34
C LEU A 97 16.79 -0.45 11.87
N THR A 98 17.49 -1.55 11.61
CA THR A 98 17.75 -2.06 10.25
C THR A 98 16.44 -2.40 9.54
N ASP A 99 15.56 -3.13 10.20
CA ASP A 99 14.25 -3.52 9.68
C ASP A 99 13.37 -2.27 9.41
N ALA A 100 13.37 -1.31 10.33
CA ALA A 100 12.61 -0.07 10.17
C ALA A 100 13.10 0.74 8.96
N LYS A 101 14.41 0.97 8.84
CA LYS A 101 15.01 1.66 7.68
C LYS A 101 14.65 0.97 6.36
N ALA A 102 14.74 -0.36 6.31
CA ALA A 102 14.38 -1.13 5.11
C ALA A 102 12.90 -0.97 4.72
N GLN A 103 11.98 -0.91 5.70
CA GLN A 103 10.56 -0.69 5.40
C GLN A 103 10.27 0.76 4.99
N ILE A 104 10.98 1.75 5.55
CA ILE A 104 10.86 3.15 5.14
C ILE A 104 11.32 3.33 3.69
N GLU A 105 12.45 2.73 3.33
CA GLU A 105 12.94 2.73 1.95
C GLU A 105 11.94 2.03 1.00
N ALA A 106 11.43 0.86 1.38
CA ALA A 106 10.40 0.17 0.59
C ALA A 106 9.11 1.00 0.42
N ALA A 107 8.71 1.75 1.46
CA ALA A 107 7.53 2.63 1.40
C ALA A 107 7.75 3.84 0.49
N SER A 108 9.00 4.28 0.25
CA SER A 108 9.29 5.38 -0.69
C SER A 108 8.96 5.04 -2.15
N ALA A 109 8.87 3.75 -2.48
CA ALA A 109 8.46 3.29 -3.80
C ALA A 109 6.93 3.26 -3.99
N ILE A 110 6.14 3.57 -2.96
CA ILE A 110 4.68 3.67 -3.05
C ILE A 110 4.30 4.97 -3.73
N THR A 111 3.58 4.86 -4.84
CA THR A 111 3.01 6.00 -5.58
C THR A 111 1.51 6.09 -5.32
N VAL A 112 0.98 7.32 -5.27
CA VAL A 112 -0.46 7.61 -5.24
C VAL A 112 -1.05 7.46 -6.63
#